data_AF-A0A6P7Y6P4-F1
#
_entry.id   AF-A0A6P7Y6P4-F1
#
_cell.length_a   1.000
_cell.length_b   1.000
_cell.length_c   1.000
_cell.angle_alpha   90.00
_cell.angle_beta   90.00
_cell.angle_gamma   90.00
#
_symmetry.space_group_name_H-M   'P 1'
#
loop_
_entity.id
_entity.type
_entity.pdbx_description
1 polymer ?
#
loop_
_entity_poly.entity_id
_entity_poly.type
_entity_poly.pdbx_seq_one_letter_code
_entity_poly.pdbx_strand_id
1 'polypeptide(L)'
;MPEEQAFSVLVKIMFDYGLRELFKQNFEDLHCKFYQLERLMQEYITDLYNHFLDISLEAHMYASQWFLTLFTAKFPLYMVFHIIDLLLCEGISVIFNVALGLLKTSKDDLLLTDFEGALKFFRVQLPKRYRSEENAKKLMELACNMKISQKKLKKFEKEYHTMREQQAQQEDPVERFERENRRLQEANMRLEQENDDLAHELVTSKIALRKDLDNAEEKADALNKELLMTKQKLIDAEEEKRRLEEESAQLKEMCRRELDKAESEIKKNSSIIGDYKQICSQLSERLEKQQSSNKTEIEKIRQKVDGCERCREFFNKEGRVKIASSAKEGSDEDTDEEKESLKNQLREMELELAQTKLQLVEAECKIQDLEHHLGLALSEVQAAKKTWFNRTISSIKTATGVQGKETS
;
A
#
# COMPACT_ATOMS: atom_id res chain seq x y z
N MET A 1 14.96 -6.18 -36.68
CA MET A 1 14.17 -5.00 -37.08
C MET A 1 13.25 -4.64 -35.93
N PRO A 2 13.15 -3.37 -35.50
CA PRO A 2 12.17 -2.90 -34.51
C PRO A 2 10.72 -3.09 -34.98
N GLU A 3 9.77 -3.10 -34.05
CA GLU A 3 8.34 -3.38 -34.31
C GLU A 3 7.71 -2.44 -35.36
N GLU A 4 7.89 -1.12 -35.21
CA GLU A 4 7.31 -0.13 -36.13
C GLU A 4 7.82 -0.29 -37.58
N GLN A 5 9.10 -0.62 -37.73
CA GLN A 5 9.71 -0.89 -39.03
C GLN A 5 9.19 -2.21 -39.60
N ALA A 6 9.01 -3.24 -38.76
CA ALA A 6 8.44 -4.52 -39.19
C ALA A 6 6.98 -4.35 -39.67
N PHE A 7 6.17 -3.55 -38.98
CA PHE A 7 4.83 -3.19 -39.44
C PHE A 7 4.88 -2.46 -40.79
N SER A 8 5.76 -1.47 -40.92
CA SER A 8 5.93 -0.72 -42.18
C SER A 8 6.30 -1.62 -43.36
N VAL A 9 7.22 -2.57 -43.16
CA VAL A 9 7.60 -3.55 -44.19
C VAL A 9 6.46 -4.52 -44.49
N LEU A 10 5.74 -4.99 -43.48
CA LEU A 10 4.58 -5.86 -43.67
C LEU A 10 3.49 -5.16 -44.50
N VAL A 11 3.20 -3.88 -44.23
CA VAL A 11 2.26 -3.09 -45.04
C VAL A 11 2.72 -3.05 -46.50
N LYS A 12 4.01 -2.81 -46.77
CA LYS A 12 4.53 -2.86 -48.15
C LYS A 12 4.38 -4.23 -48.79
N ILE A 13 4.71 -5.31 -48.08
CA ILE A 13 4.53 -6.68 -48.61
C ILE A 13 3.06 -6.95 -48.95
N MET A 14 2.15 -6.51 -48.09
CA MET A 14 0.72 -6.70 -48.29
C MET A 14 0.17 -5.89 -49.46
N PHE A 15 0.52 -4.61 -49.56
CA PHE A 15 -0.06 -3.68 -50.53
C PHE A 15 0.80 -3.52 -51.80
N ASP A 16 2.08 -3.17 -51.66
CA ASP A 16 2.96 -2.85 -52.79
C ASP A 16 3.41 -4.12 -53.54
N TYR A 17 3.70 -5.20 -52.83
CA TYR A 17 4.07 -6.50 -53.42
C TYR A 17 2.84 -7.38 -53.72
N GLY A 18 1.64 -6.92 -53.39
CA GLY A 18 0.38 -7.56 -53.78
C GLY A 18 0.04 -8.85 -53.03
N LEU A 19 0.66 -9.16 -51.88
CA LEU A 19 0.33 -10.37 -51.12
C LEU A 19 -1.14 -10.39 -50.68
N ARG A 20 -1.73 -9.23 -50.38
CA ARG A 20 -3.13 -9.11 -49.96
C ARG A 20 -4.12 -9.55 -51.03
N GLU A 21 -3.77 -9.45 -52.30
CA GLU A 21 -4.67 -9.77 -53.42
C GLU A 21 -5.03 -11.26 -53.39
N LEU A 22 -4.09 -12.11 -52.94
CA LEU A 22 -4.32 -13.55 -52.76
C LEU A 22 -5.44 -13.90 -51.77
N PHE A 23 -5.79 -12.99 -50.86
CA PHE A 23 -6.83 -13.21 -49.83
C PHE A 23 -8.20 -12.66 -50.21
N LYS A 24 -8.31 -11.93 -51.33
CA LYS A 24 -9.56 -11.30 -51.76
C LYS A 24 -10.43 -12.28 -52.55
N GLN A 25 -11.71 -11.92 -52.71
CA GLN A 25 -12.66 -12.58 -53.62
C GLN A 25 -12.69 -14.11 -53.47
N ASN A 26 -12.69 -14.62 -52.24
CA ASN A 26 -12.60 -16.05 -51.94
C ASN A 26 -11.37 -16.73 -52.57
N PHE A 27 -10.21 -16.07 -52.51
CA PHE A 27 -8.90 -16.57 -52.98
C PHE A 27 -8.76 -16.75 -54.51
N GLU A 28 -9.50 -15.97 -55.32
CA GLU A 28 -9.44 -16.09 -56.79
C GLU A 28 -8.02 -15.92 -57.34
N ASP A 29 -7.27 -14.92 -56.89
CA ASP A 29 -5.89 -14.69 -57.32
C ASP A 29 -4.95 -15.83 -56.90
N LEU A 30 -5.21 -16.46 -55.75
CA LEU A 30 -4.46 -17.64 -55.30
C LEU A 30 -4.73 -18.85 -56.21
N HIS A 31 -5.99 -19.08 -56.58
CA HIS A 31 -6.35 -20.12 -57.55
C HIS A 31 -5.69 -19.86 -58.92
N CYS A 32 -5.59 -18.60 -59.35
CA CYS A 32 -4.80 -18.24 -60.51
C CYS A 32 -3.31 -18.63 -60.33
N LYS A 33 -2.71 -18.40 -59.15
CA LYS A 33 -1.32 -18.83 -58.89
C LYS A 33 -1.16 -20.35 -58.94
N PHE A 34 -2.12 -21.13 -58.46
CA PHE A 34 -2.09 -22.59 -58.58
C PHE A 34 -2.08 -23.04 -60.04
N TYR A 35 -2.97 -22.47 -60.86
CA TYR A 35 -2.99 -22.74 -62.29
C TYR A 35 -1.64 -22.40 -62.93
N GLN A 36 -1.09 -21.22 -62.65
CA GLN A 36 0.24 -20.82 -63.15
C GLN A 36 1.33 -21.81 -62.74
N LEU A 37 1.33 -22.28 -61.47
CA LEU A 37 2.30 -23.26 -60.99
C LEU A 37 2.17 -24.59 -61.73
N GLU A 38 0.96 -25.11 -61.93
CA GLU A 38 0.71 -26.35 -62.66
C GLU A 38 1.13 -26.25 -64.13
N ARG A 39 0.84 -25.13 -64.80
CA ARG A 39 1.32 -24.86 -66.17
C ARG A 39 2.84 -24.83 -66.24
N LEU A 40 3.50 -24.25 -65.23
CA LEU A 40 4.96 -24.25 -65.13
C LEU A 40 5.52 -25.65 -64.85
N MET A 41 4.87 -26.45 -64.01
CA MET A 41 5.24 -27.84 -63.77
C MET A 41 5.14 -28.67 -65.05
N GLN A 42 4.06 -28.50 -65.82
CA GLN A 42 3.89 -29.19 -67.09
C GLN A 42 5.04 -28.89 -68.06
N GLU A 43 5.56 -27.66 -68.06
CA GLU A 43 6.66 -27.26 -68.96
C GLU A 43 8.05 -27.66 -68.46
N TYR A 44 8.32 -27.54 -67.14
CA TYR A 44 9.68 -27.71 -66.59
C TYR A 44 9.92 -29.03 -65.88
N ILE A 45 8.87 -29.74 -65.46
CA ILE A 45 8.90 -30.99 -64.68
C ILE A 45 7.73 -31.90 -65.12
N THR A 46 7.65 -32.16 -66.43
CA THR A 46 6.48 -32.80 -67.08
C THR A 46 6.14 -34.18 -66.51
N ASP A 47 7.15 -34.97 -66.15
CA ASP A 47 6.95 -36.29 -65.54
C ASP A 47 6.27 -36.20 -64.18
N LEU A 48 6.72 -35.29 -63.32
CA LEU A 48 6.08 -35.04 -62.03
C LEU A 48 4.65 -34.48 -62.19
N TYR A 49 4.44 -33.60 -63.17
CA TYR A 49 3.11 -33.07 -63.48
C TYR A 49 2.14 -34.20 -63.87
N ASN A 50 2.55 -35.09 -64.78
CA ASN A 50 1.72 -36.22 -65.21
C ASN A 50 1.42 -37.16 -64.03
N HIS A 51 2.42 -37.47 -63.20
CA HIS A 51 2.21 -38.26 -61.99
C HIS A 51 1.16 -37.62 -61.07
N PHE A 52 1.23 -36.30 -60.85
CA PHE A 52 0.26 -35.58 -60.03
C PHE A 52 -1.16 -35.61 -60.61
N LEU A 53 -1.30 -35.59 -61.95
CA LEU A 53 -2.59 -35.82 -62.60
C LEU A 53 -3.11 -37.24 -62.33
N ASP A 54 -2.25 -38.26 -62.46
CA ASP A 54 -2.63 -39.67 -62.28
C ASP A 54 -3.12 -39.95 -60.85
N ILE A 55 -2.50 -39.33 -59.85
CA ILE A 55 -2.91 -39.45 -58.44
C ILE A 55 -3.95 -38.39 -58.01
N SER A 56 -4.43 -37.56 -58.93
CA SER A 56 -5.38 -36.45 -58.67
C SER A 56 -4.93 -35.48 -57.56
N LEU A 57 -3.63 -35.15 -57.55
CA LEU A 57 -3.04 -34.21 -56.60
C LEU A 57 -2.93 -32.81 -57.20
N GLU A 58 -3.75 -31.89 -56.72
CA GLU A 58 -3.79 -30.50 -57.18
C GLU A 58 -2.91 -29.56 -56.35
N ALA A 59 -2.46 -28.46 -56.95
CA ALA A 59 -1.56 -27.50 -56.30
C ALA A 59 -2.16 -26.87 -55.03
N HIS A 60 -3.48 -26.68 -54.95
CA HIS A 60 -4.13 -26.11 -53.77
C HIS A 60 -3.90 -26.96 -52.50
N MET A 61 -3.70 -28.27 -52.65
CA MET A 61 -3.56 -29.22 -51.55
C MET A 61 -2.21 -29.13 -50.83
N TYR A 62 -1.15 -28.64 -51.52
CA TYR A 62 0.20 -28.56 -50.95
C TYR A 62 0.84 -27.16 -51.01
N ALA A 63 0.46 -26.32 -51.98
CA ALA A 63 1.12 -25.04 -52.23
C ALA A 63 0.42 -23.83 -51.57
N SER A 64 -0.78 -23.98 -51.00
CA SER A 64 -1.53 -22.88 -50.38
C SER A 64 -0.68 -22.04 -49.41
N GLN A 65 0.02 -22.70 -48.48
CA GLN A 65 0.87 -22.01 -47.51
C GLN A 65 2.14 -21.41 -48.13
N TRP A 66 2.63 -21.95 -49.24
CA TRP A 66 3.82 -21.42 -49.92
C TRP A 66 3.56 -20.00 -50.41
N PHE A 67 2.39 -19.79 -51.03
CA PHE A 67 1.96 -18.47 -51.51
C PHE A 67 1.47 -17.56 -50.38
N LEU A 68 0.52 -18.03 -49.55
CA LEU A 68 -0.13 -17.18 -48.55
C LEU A 68 0.80 -16.74 -47.42
N THR A 69 1.80 -17.56 -47.09
CA THR A 69 2.73 -17.28 -45.97
C THR A 69 4.15 -17.03 -46.43
N LEU A 70 4.41 -16.98 -47.74
CA LEU A 70 5.76 -16.83 -48.29
C LEU A 70 6.74 -17.86 -47.69
N PHE A 71 6.28 -19.11 -47.56
CA PHE A 71 6.98 -20.24 -46.92
C PHE A 71 7.28 -20.13 -45.41
N THR A 72 6.94 -19.01 -44.75
CA THR A 72 7.26 -18.76 -43.33
C THR A 72 6.62 -19.77 -42.36
N ALA A 73 5.47 -20.38 -42.72
CA ALA A 73 4.71 -21.23 -41.80
C ALA A 73 5.34 -22.62 -41.54
N LYS A 74 6.13 -23.15 -42.47
CA LYS A 74 6.60 -24.55 -42.41
C LYS A 74 8.10 -24.74 -42.63
N PHE A 75 8.76 -23.82 -43.33
CA PHE A 75 10.17 -23.95 -43.68
C PHE A 75 11.10 -23.33 -42.64
N PRO A 76 12.35 -23.80 -42.51
CA PRO A 76 13.32 -23.26 -41.56
C PRO A 76 13.65 -21.78 -41.82
N LEU A 77 13.81 -21.00 -40.74
CA LEU A 77 14.00 -19.55 -40.81
C LEU A 77 15.16 -19.13 -41.71
N TYR A 78 16.29 -19.85 -41.66
CA TYR A 78 17.44 -19.57 -42.52
C TYR A 78 17.05 -19.53 -44.01
N MET A 79 16.28 -20.53 -44.48
CA MET A 79 15.79 -20.57 -45.86
C MET A 79 14.78 -19.45 -46.13
N VAL A 80 13.87 -19.20 -45.19
CA VAL A 80 12.83 -18.18 -45.31
C VAL A 80 13.43 -16.78 -45.44
N PHE A 81 14.51 -16.46 -44.72
CA PHE A 81 15.18 -15.17 -44.83
C PHE A 81 15.69 -14.91 -46.26
N HIS A 82 16.33 -15.90 -46.89
CA HIS A 82 16.75 -15.78 -48.30
C HIS A 82 15.57 -15.60 -49.26
N ILE A 83 14.43 -16.23 -48.99
CA ILE A 83 13.21 -16.04 -49.79
C ILE A 83 12.70 -14.62 -49.66
N ILE A 84 12.69 -14.06 -48.45
CA ILE A 84 12.28 -12.68 -48.22
C ILE A 84 13.25 -11.69 -48.88
N ASP A 85 14.56 -11.95 -48.82
CA ASP A 85 15.56 -11.12 -49.52
C ASP A 85 15.29 -11.07 -51.02
N LEU A 86 15.06 -12.22 -51.65
CA LEU A 86 14.74 -12.29 -53.07
C LEU A 86 13.37 -11.69 -53.39
N LEU A 87 12.37 -11.86 -52.52
CA LEU A 87 11.03 -11.29 -52.73
C LEU A 87 11.06 -9.77 -52.69
N LEU A 88 11.79 -9.17 -51.74
CA LEU A 88 11.92 -7.73 -51.63
C LEU A 88 12.79 -7.13 -52.75
N CYS A 89 13.64 -7.93 -53.41
CA CYS A 89 14.45 -7.48 -54.54
C CYS A 89 13.72 -7.65 -55.89
N GLU A 90 13.17 -8.83 -56.15
CA GLU A 90 12.66 -9.25 -57.47
C GLU A 90 11.13 -9.28 -57.56
N GLY A 91 10.43 -9.19 -56.42
CA GLY A 91 8.98 -9.21 -56.32
C GLY A 91 8.36 -10.59 -56.08
N ILE A 92 7.04 -10.62 -55.91
CA ILE A 92 6.28 -11.80 -55.45
C ILE A 92 6.36 -13.01 -56.39
N SER A 93 6.75 -12.82 -57.66
CA SER A 93 6.92 -13.92 -58.61
C SER A 93 8.01 -14.92 -58.21
N VAL A 94 8.96 -14.53 -57.36
CA VAL A 94 10.00 -15.43 -56.85
C VAL A 94 9.42 -16.67 -56.16
N ILE A 95 8.20 -16.57 -55.63
CA ILE A 95 7.52 -17.71 -55.01
C ILE A 95 7.36 -18.87 -56.00
N PHE A 96 7.14 -18.59 -57.29
CA PHE A 96 7.12 -19.63 -58.33
C PHE A 96 8.49 -20.27 -58.54
N ASN A 97 9.57 -19.49 -58.53
CA ASN A 97 10.94 -19.98 -58.66
C ASN A 97 11.29 -20.95 -57.54
N VAL A 98 10.96 -20.56 -56.30
CA VAL A 98 11.21 -21.40 -55.12
C VAL A 98 10.33 -22.64 -55.14
N ALA A 99 9.03 -22.52 -55.46
CA ALA A 99 8.12 -23.65 -55.56
C ALA A 99 8.58 -24.68 -56.61
N LEU A 100 8.96 -24.22 -57.81
CA LEU A 100 9.51 -25.12 -58.83
C LEU A 100 10.86 -25.70 -58.42
N GLY A 101 11.74 -24.93 -57.78
CA GLY A 101 13.01 -25.43 -57.27
C GLY A 101 12.82 -26.57 -56.25
N LEU A 102 11.85 -26.42 -55.35
CA LEU A 102 11.46 -27.45 -54.38
C LEU A 102 10.98 -28.71 -55.08
N LEU A 103 10.04 -28.58 -56.02
CA LEU A 103 9.48 -29.69 -56.78
C LEU A 103 10.53 -30.39 -57.65
N LYS A 104 11.42 -29.62 -58.29
CA LYS A 104 12.51 -30.15 -59.14
C LYS A 104 13.51 -30.95 -58.31
N THR A 105 13.86 -30.46 -57.12
CA THR A 105 14.85 -31.11 -56.23
C THR A 105 14.28 -32.37 -55.58
N SER A 106 12.97 -32.44 -55.39
CA SER A 106 12.27 -33.56 -54.73
C SER A 106 11.48 -34.45 -55.69
N LYS A 107 11.67 -34.27 -57.00
CA LYS A 107 10.98 -35.01 -58.06
C LYS A 107 11.03 -36.53 -57.85
N ASP A 108 12.24 -37.07 -57.70
CA ASP A 108 12.42 -38.54 -57.69
C ASP A 108 11.79 -39.18 -56.44
N ASP A 109 11.78 -38.44 -55.31
CA ASP A 109 11.08 -38.87 -54.10
C ASP A 109 9.56 -38.87 -54.30
N LEU A 110 9.02 -37.88 -55.02
CA LEU A 110 7.59 -37.69 -55.24
C LEU A 110 7.00 -38.64 -56.29
N LEU A 111 7.76 -38.98 -57.33
CA LEU A 111 7.33 -39.91 -58.40
C LEU A 111 7.01 -41.32 -57.89
N LEU A 112 7.52 -41.69 -56.71
CA LEU A 112 7.31 -42.99 -56.08
C LEU A 112 6.17 -42.99 -55.05
N THR A 113 5.50 -41.85 -54.85
CA THR A 113 4.45 -41.71 -53.85
C THR A 113 3.05 -41.81 -54.43
N ASP A 114 2.12 -42.36 -53.66
CA ASP A 114 0.69 -42.21 -53.88
C ASP A 114 0.19 -40.87 -53.32
N PHE A 115 -1.11 -40.62 -53.41
CA PHE A 115 -1.73 -39.38 -52.94
C PHE A 115 -1.40 -39.04 -51.48
N GLU A 116 -1.56 -40.00 -50.56
CA GLU A 116 -1.29 -39.78 -49.13
C GLU A 116 0.22 -39.59 -48.87
N GLY A 117 1.06 -40.40 -49.52
CA GLY A 117 2.50 -40.31 -49.45
C GLY A 117 3.02 -38.94 -49.87
N ALA A 118 2.51 -38.38 -50.97
CA ALA A 118 2.87 -37.06 -51.47
C ALA A 118 2.52 -35.95 -50.46
N LEU A 119 1.30 -35.95 -49.92
CA LEU A 119 0.88 -34.97 -48.91
C LEU A 119 1.72 -35.07 -47.63
N LYS A 120 2.04 -36.30 -47.19
CA LYS A 120 2.93 -36.53 -46.05
C LYS A 120 4.32 -35.98 -46.33
N PHE A 121 4.87 -36.22 -47.53
CA PHE A 121 6.16 -35.72 -47.98
C PHE A 121 6.24 -34.19 -47.91
N PHE A 122 5.26 -33.49 -48.47
CA PHE A 122 5.19 -32.02 -48.43
C PHE A 122 5.11 -31.47 -47.02
N ARG A 123 4.38 -32.16 -46.13
CA ARG A 123 4.16 -31.69 -44.76
C ARG A 123 5.35 -31.90 -43.84
N VAL A 124 6.11 -33.00 -44.00
CA VAL A 124 7.11 -33.44 -43.01
C VAL A 124 8.52 -33.50 -43.59
N GLN A 125 8.72 -34.24 -44.68
CA GLN A 125 10.05 -34.52 -45.23
C GLN A 125 10.64 -33.30 -45.93
N LEU A 126 9.83 -32.62 -46.76
CA LEU A 126 10.30 -31.50 -47.56
C LEU A 126 10.86 -30.36 -46.71
N PRO A 127 10.17 -29.84 -45.67
CA PRO A 127 10.73 -28.77 -44.85
C PRO A 127 11.95 -29.21 -44.03
N LYS A 128 11.99 -30.49 -43.61
CA LYS A 128 13.13 -31.04 -42.85
C LYS A 128 14.43 -31.03 -43.66
N ARG A 129 14.36 -31.25 -44.98
CA ARG A 129 15.53 -31.25 -45.88
C ARG A 129 16.29 -29.92 -45.89
N TYR A 130 15.57 -28.81 -45.73
CA TYR A 130 16.14 -27.46 -45.78
C TYR A 130 16.52 -26.88 -44.42
N ARG A 131 16.58 -27.73 -43.37
CA ARG A 131 17.27 -27.36 -42.12
C ARG A 131 18.78 -27.24 -42.30
N SER A 132 19.33 -27.94 -43.29
CA SER A 132 20.72 -27.77 -43.70
C SER A 132 20.86 -26.50 -44.53
N GLU A 133 21.75 -25.60 -44.09
CA GLU A 133 22.05 -24.35 -44.80
C GLU A 133 22.59 -24.60 -46.22
N GLU A 134 23.36 -25.68 -46.42
CA GLU A 134 23.89 -26.05 -47.73
C GLU A 134 22.75 -26.37 -48.71
N ASN A 135 21.75 -27.13 -48.26
CA ASN A 135 20.58 -27.45 -49.08
C ASN A 135 19.75 -26.21 -49.39
N ALA A 136 19.59 -25.30 -48.41
CA ALA A 136 18.90 -24.04 -48.62
C ALA A 136 19.63 -23.16 -49.64
N LYS A 137 20.96 -23.04 -49.56
CA LYS A 137 21.78 -22.29 -50.53
C LYS A 137 21.65 -22.85 -51.95
N LYS A 138 21.77 -24.19 -52.10
CA LYS A 138 21.59 -24.86 -53.40
C LYS A 138 20.18 -24.63 -53.98
N LEU A 139 19.16 -24.64 -53.13
CA LEU A 139 17.79 -24.34 -53.57
C LEU A 139 17.65 -22.89 -54.04
N MET A 140 18.22 -21.92 -53.32
CA MET A 140 18.16 -20.51 -53.72
C MET A 140 18.91 -20.27 -55.03
N GLU A 141 20.09 -20.88 -55.21
CA GLU A 141 20.84 -20.84 -56.46
C GLU A 141 20.03 -21.44 -57.62
N LEU A 142 19.41 -22.60 -57.40
CA LEU A 142 18.52 -23.21 -58.38
C LEU A 142 17.34 -22.27 -58.71
N ALA A 143 16.65 -21.74 -57.71
CA ALA A 143 15.51 -20.84 -57.88
C ALA A 143 15.89 -19.58 -58.69
N CYS A 144 17.06 -18.98 -58.42
CA CYS A 144 17.56 -17.83 -59.19
C CYS A 144 17.89 -18.20 -60.65
N ASN A 145 18.37 -19.41 -60.89
CA ASN A 145 18.67 -19.91 -62.24
C ASN A 145 17.41 -20.27 -63.05
N MET A 146 16.27 -20.49 -62.39
CA MET A 146 15.00 -20.74 -63.07
C MET A 146 14.45 -19.45 -63.70
N LYS A 147 14.63 -19.29 -65.01
CA LYS A 147 14.14 -18.10 -65.74
C LYS A 147 12.64 -18.20 -66.01
N ILE A 148 11.83 -17.80 -65.04
CA ILE A 148 10.38 -17.61 -65.22
C ILE A 148 10.12 -16.17 -65.67
N SER A 149 9.87 -15.97 -66.96
CA SER A 149 9.59 -14.63 -67.48
C SER A 149 8.21 -14.11 -67.02
N GLN A 150 8.13 -12.84 -66.65
CA GLN A 150 6.84 -12.17 -66.34
C GLN A 150 5.82 -12.29 -67.48
N LYS A 151 6.29 -12.27 -68.73
CA LYS A 151 5.43 -12.44 -69.92
C LYS A 151 4.71 -13.80 -69.91
N LYS A 152 5.38 -14.85 -69.44
CA LYS A 152 4.82 -16.20 -69.33
C LYS A 152 3.77 -16.29 -68.23
N LEU A 153 4.07 -15.75 -67.04
CA LEU A 153 3.10 -15.69 -65.94
C LEU A 153 1.82 -14.94 -66.37
N LYS A 154 1.97 -13.76 -66.99
CA LYS A 154 0.84 -12.99 -67.54
C LYS A 154 0.06 -13.74 -68.63
N LYS A 155 0.72 -14.61 -69.42
CA LYS A 155 0.04 -15.46 -70.40
C LYS A 155 -0.85 -16.48 -69.68
N PHE A 156 -0.31 -17.20 -68.71
CA PHE A 156 -1.08 -18.19 -67.93
C PHE A 156 -2.19 -17.56 -67.08
N GLU A 157 -1.99 -16.34 -66.58
CA GLU A 157 -3.02 -15.56 -65.90
C GLU A 157 -4.21 -15.26 -66.83
N LYS A 158 -3.94 -14.81 -68.06
CA LYS A 158 -4.99 -14.61 -69.07
C LYS A 158 -5.71 -15.90 -69.44
N GLU A 159 -4.97 -16.99 -69.63
CA GLU A 159 -5.55 -18.31 -69.90
C GLU A 159 -6.49 -18.75 -68.77
N TYR A 160 -6.08 -18.55 -67.51
CA TYR A 160 -6.91 -18.83 -66.34
C TYR A 160 -8.19 -18.00 -66.35
N HIS A 161 -8.11 -16.68 -66.49
CA HIS A 161 -9.30 -15.83 -66.51
C HIS A 161 -10.25 -16.17 -67.65
N THR A 162 -9.74 -16.42 -68.86
CA THR A 162 -10.58 -16.85 -69.99
C THR A 162 -11.26 -18.20 -69.71
N MET A 163 -10.56 -19.16 -69.11
CA MET A 163 -11.15 -20.44 -68.70
C MET A 163 -12.25 -20.26 -67.65
N ARG A 164 -12.03 -19.40 -66.64
CA ARG A 164 -13.01 -19.11 -65.59
C ARG A 164 -14.23 -18.38 -66.11
N GLU A 165 -14.05 -17.41 -67.01
CA GLU A 165 -15.15 -16.72 -67.69
C GLU A 165 -15.99 -17.68 -68.53
N GLN A 166 -15.36 -18.60 -69.27
CA GLN A 166 -16.08 -19.62 -70.04
C GLN A 166 -16.86 -20.58 -69.13
N GLN A 167 -16.27 -21.03 -68.02
CA GLN A 167 -16.97 -21.85 -67.03
C GLN A 167 -18.16 -21.10 -66.43
N ALA A 168 -18.01 -19.82 -66.11
CA ALA A 168 -19.08 -18.99 -65.58
C ALA A 168 -20.20 -18.70 -66.59
N GLN A 169 -19.89 -18.69 -67.90
CA GLN A 169 -20.88 -18.56 -68.98
C GLN A 169 -21.61 -19.87 -69.29
N GLN A 170 -20.98 -21.02 -69.02
CA GLN A 170 -21.60 -22.34 -69.17
C GLN A 170 -22.50 -22.71 -67.99
N GLU A 171 -22.28 -22.12 -66.83
CA GLU A 171 -23.17 -22.26 -65.67
C GLU A 171 -24.52 -21.57 -65.95
N ASP A 172 -25.64 -22.27 -65.71
CA ASP A 172 -26.97 -21.70 -65.90
C ASP A 172 -27.11 -20.44 -65.02
N PRO A 173 -27.42 -19.26 -65.61
CA PRO A 173 -27.63 -18.03 -64.86
C PRO A 173 -28.61 -18.20 -63.71
N VAL A 174 -29.64 -19.05 -63.86
CA VAL A 174 -30.63 -19.33 -62.81
C VAL A 174 -29.98 -20.06 -61.65
N GLU A 175 -29.23 -21.14 -61.88
CA GLU A 175 -28.55 -21.89 -60.81
C GLU A 175 -27.52 -21.03 -60.07
N ARG A 176 -26.79 -20.16 -60.80
CA ARG A 176 -25.86 -19.20 -60.22
C ARG A 176 -26.58 -18.21 -59.30
N PHE A 177 -27.66 -17.58 -59.78
CA PHE A 177 -28.42 -16.63 -58.98
C PHE A 177 -29.11 -17.29 -57.79
N GLU A 178 -29.63 -18.51 -57.92
CA GLU A 178 -30.20 -19.25 -56.81
C GLU A 178 -29.17 -19.56 -55.72
N ARG A 179 -27.96 -19.98 -56.11
CA ARG A 179 -26.88 -20.23 -55.16
C ARG A 179 -26.46 -18.96 -54.44
N GLU A 180 -26.31 -17.86 -55.18
CA GLU A 180 -25.96 -16.57 -54.59
C GLU A 180 -27.07 -16.04 -53.68
N ASN A 181 -28.34 -16.18 -54.07
CA ASN A 181 -29.48 -15.76 -53.25
C ASN A 181 -29.57 -16.59 -51.96
N ARG A 182 -29.34 -17.91 -52.02
CA ARG A 182 -29.21 -18.75 -50.82
C ARG A 182 -28.09 -18.26 -49.91
N ARG A 183 -26.90 -17.99 -50.47
CA ARG A 183 -25.74 -17.50 -49.70
C ARG A 183 -26.02 -16.14 -49.05
N LEU A 184 -26.65 -15.22 -49.77
CA LEU A 184 -27.03 -13.91 -49.25
C LEU A 184 -28.09 -14.01 -48.16
N GLN A 185 -29.07 -14.90 -48.32
CA GLN A 185 -30.08 -15.17 -47.29
C GLN A 185 -29.45 -15.72 -46.01
N GLU A 186 -28.54 -16.71 -46.13
CA GLU A 186 -27.81 -17.27 -44.98
C GLU A 186 -26.94 -16.21 -44.29
N ALA A 187 -26.24 -15.37 -45.06
CA ALA A 187 -25.44 -14.28 -44.52
C ALA A 187 -26.30 -13.24 -43.80
N ASN A 188 -27.46 -12.89 -44.37
CA ASN A 188 -28.38 -11.94 -43.77
C ASN A 188 -28.96 -12.47 -42.46
N MET A 189 -29.39 -13.73 -42.42
CA MET A 189 -29.85 -14.39 -41.18
C MET A 189 -28.77 -14.40 -40.09
N ARG A 190 -27.50 -14.64 -40.46
CA ARG A 190 -26.37 -14.56 -39.52
C ARG A 190 -26.18 -13.15 -38.97
N LEU A 191 -26.18 -12.15 -39.83
CA LEU A 191 -26.01 -10.75 -39.42
C LEU A 191 -27.16 -10.27 -38.55
N GLU A 192 -28.40 -10.69 -38.84
CA GLU A 192 -29.56 -10.43 -37.99
C GLU A 192 -29.38 -11.05 -36.60
N GLN A 193 -28.94 -12.30 -36.52
CA GLN A 193 -28.66 -12.96 -35.24
C GLN A 193 -27.54 -12.26 -34.45
N GLU A 194 -26.42 -11.91 -35.10
CA GLU A 194 -25.32 -11.18 -34.45
C GLU A 194 -25.77 -9.80 -33.94
N ASN A 195 -26.65 -9.12 -34.70
CA ASN A 195 -27.20 -7.84 -34.29
C ASN A 195 -28.14 -7.98 -33.08
N ASP A 196 -29.00 -9.01 -33.06
CA ASP A 196 -29.88 -9.32 -31.92
C ASP A 196 -29.07 -9.66 -30.66
N ASP A 197 -28.01 -10.46 -30.80
CA ASP A 197 -27.10 -10.81 -29.70
C ASP A 197 -26.40 -9.57 -29.15
N LEU A 198 -25.84 -8.72 -30.02
CA LEU A 198 -25.21 -7.46 -29.63
C LEU A 198 -26.20 -6.49 -28.97
N ALA A 199 -27.43 -6.41 -29.48
CA ALA A 199 -28.48 -5.60 -28.86
C ALA A 199 -28.82 -6.11 -27.46
N HIS A 200 -28.90 -7.44 -27.27
CA HIS A 200 -29.14 -8.05 -25.96
C HIS A 200 -28.00 -7.79 -24.97
N GLU A 201 -26.75 -7.94 -25.40
CA GLU A 201 -25.57 -7.64 -24.60
C GLU A 201 -25.54 -6.15 -24.19
N LEU A 202 -25.82 -5.25 -25.13
CA LEU A 202 -25.86 -3.81 -24.89
C LEU A 202 -26.92 -3.44 -23.84
N VAL A 203 -28.13 -3.99 -23.96
CA VAL A 203 -29.21 -3.77 -23.00
C VAL A 203 -28.82 -4.31 -21.62
N THR A 204 -28.26 -5.51 -21.56
CA THR A 204 -27.83 -6.15 -20.30
C THR A 204 -26.74 -5.34 -19.61
N SER A 205 -25.72 -4.91 -20.37
CA SER A 205 -24.64 -4.06 -19.88
C SER A 205 -25.17 -2.72 -19.38
N LYS A 206 -26.10 -2.08 -20.11
CA LYS A 206 -26.74 -0.83 -19.69
C LYS A 206 -27.52 -0.98 -18.38
N ILE A 207 -28.24 -2.08 -18.19
CA ILE A 207 -28.96 -2.36 -16.93
C ILE A 207 -27.98 -2.56 -15.77
N ALA A 208 -26.90 -3.31 -15.99
CA ALA A 208 -25.87 -3.53 -14.98
C ALA A 208 -25.19 -2.22 -14.56
N LEU A 209 -24.76 -1.40 -15.53
CA LEU A 209 -24.16 -0.10 -15.27
C LEU A 209 -25.11 0.84 -14.54
N ARG A 210 -26.42 0.80 -14.86
CA ARG A 210 -27.41 1.60 -14.15
C ARG A 210 -27.52 1.18 -12.68
N LYS A 211 -27.57 -0.12 -12.42
CA LYS A 211 -27.57 -0.66 -11.05
C LYS A 211 -26.32 -0.26 -10.27
N ASP A 212 -25.15 -0.32 -10.91
CA ASP A 212 -23.89 0.08 -10.27
C ASP A 212 -23.85 1.58 -9.97
N LEU A 213 -24.42 2.41 -10.86
CA LEU A 213 -24.58 3.85 -10.62
C LEU A 213 -25.49 4.11 -9.43
N ASP A 214 -26.67 3.49 -9.39
CA ASP A 214 -27.63 3.66 -8.29
C ASP A 214 -26.97 3.23 -6.94
N ASN A 215 -26.23 2.11 -6.91
CA ASN A 215 -25.47 1.67 -5.73
C ASN A 215 -24.37 2.66 -5.31
N ALA A 216 -23.71 3.32 -6.28
CA ALA A 216 -22.67 4.30 -5.99
C ALA A 216 -23.27 5.59 -5.43
N GLU A 217 -24.43 6.02 -5.93
CA GLU A 217 -25.19 7.16 -5.40
C GLU A 217 -25.62 6.90 -3.95
N GLU A 218 -26.18 5.73 -3.64
CA GLU A 218 -26.55 5.38 -2.25
C GLU A 218 -25.36 5.40 -1.28
N LYS A 219 -24.19 4.90 -1.73
CA LYS A 219 -22.95 4.94 -0.93
C LYS A 219 -22.45 6.37 -0.73
N ALA A 220 -22.54 7.21 -1.76
CA ALA A 220 -22.14 8.61 -1.66
C ALA A 220 -23.01 9.35 -0.63
N ASP A 221 -24.32 9.13 -0.65
CA ASP A 221 -25.24 9.71 0.33
C ASP A 221 -24.97 9.23 1.75
N ALA A 222 -24.70 7.94 1.94
CA ALA A 222 -24.34 7.38 3.25
C ALA A 222 -23.05 8.00 3.80
N LEU A 223 -21.98 8.06 2.98
CA LEU A 223 -20.72 8.69 3.37
C LEU A 223 -20.88 10.18 3.66
N ASN A 224 -21.71 10.89 2.90
CA ASN A 224 -21.97 12.31 3.14
C ASN A 224 -22.68 12.54 4.48
N LYS A 225 -23.62 11.66 4.85
CA LYS A 225 -24.27 11.68 6.17
C LYS A 225 -23.28 11.42 7.30
N GLU A 226 -22.41 10.41 7.15
CA GLU A 226 -21.34 10.13 8.12
C GLU A 226 -20.35 11.29 8.26
N LEU A 227 -19.98 11.92 7.14
CA LEU A 227 -19.12 13.10 7.12
C LEU A 227 -19.76 14.25 7.90
N LEU A 228 -21.05 14.49 7.73
CA LEU A 228 -21.75 15.55 8.46
C LEU A 228 -21.80 15.26 9.97
N MET A 229 -22.08 14.01 10.34
CA MET A 229 -22.09 13.59 11.75
C MET A 229 -20.71 13.69 12.41
N THR A 230 -19.65 13.32 11.69
CA THR A 230 -18.27 13.40 12.20
C THR A 230 -17.80 14.84 12.31
N LYS A 231 -18.15 15.71 11.35
CA LYS A 231 -17.90 17.15 11.46
C LYS A 231 -18.58 17.77 12.68
N GLN A 232 -19.83 17.42 12.95
CA GLN A 232 -20.52 17.93 14.15
C GLN A 232 -19.81 17.48 15.43
N LYS A 233 -19.47 16.19 15.55
CA LYS A 233 -18.73 15.68 16.70
C LYS A 233 -17.36 16.34 16.88
N LEU A 234 -16.69 16.68 15.78
CA LEU A 234 -15.42 17.40 15.83
C LEU A 234 -15.61 18.80 16.43
N ILE A 235 -16.63 19.54 15.97
CA ILE A 235 -16.96 20.87 16.50
C ILE A 235 -17.24 20.78 18.00
N ASP A 236 -18.10 19.85 18.42
CA ASP A 236 -18.46 19.67 19.83
C ASP A 236 -17.21 19.34 20.69
N ALA A 237 -16.30 18.50 20.18
CA ALA A 237 -15.06 18.16 20.86
C ALA A 237 -14.05 19.31 20.92
N GLU A 238 -13.99 20.14 19.88
CA GLU A 238 -13.15 21.35 19.85
C GLU A 238 -13.66 22.40 20.85
N GLU A 239 -14.98 22.57 20.99
CA GLU A 239 -15.58 23.45 21.99
C GLU A 239 -15.31 22.97 23.42
N GLU A 240 -15.47 21.67 23.68
CA GLU A 240 -15.17 21.10 25.01
C GLU A 240 -13.68 21.22 25.35
N LYS A 241 -12.80 20.98 24.36
CA LYS A 241 -11.36 21.20 24.54
C LYS A 241 -11.06 22.66 24.91
N ARG A 242 -11.64 23.63 24.19
CA ARG A 242 -11.46 25.06 24.49
C ARG A 242 -11.91 25.38 25.92
N ARG A 243 -13.06 24.85 26.34
CA ARG A 243 -13.59 25.03 27.69
C ARG A 243 -12.64 24.46 28.76
N LEU A 244 -12.13 23.25 28.56
CA LEU A 244 -11.15 22.63 29.47
C LEU A 244 -9.82 23.39 29.51
N GLU A 245 -9.37 23.96 28.39
CA GLU A 245 -8.17 24.81 28.35
C GLU A 245 -8.36 26.10 29.17
N GLU A 246 -9.54 26.72 29.08
CA GLU A 246 -9.91 27.90 29.90
C GLU A 246 -9.97 27.55 31.39
N GLU A 247 -10.63 26.45 31.76
CA GLU A 247 -10.69 25.97 33.15
C GLU A 247 -9.28 25.64 33.70
N SER A 248 -8.43 25.00 32.89
CA SER A 248 -7.04 24.72 33.25
C SER A 248 -6.23 26.00 33.46
N ALA A 249 -6.42 27.02 32.62
CA ALA A 249 -5.76 28.31 32.78
C ALA A 249 -6.19 29.02 34.08
N GLN A 250 -7.48 28.99 34.41
CA GLN A 250 -8.00 29.55 35.66
C GLN A 250 -7.45 28.82 36.89
N LEU A 251 -7.41 27.49 36.86
CA LEU A 251 -6.81 26.67 37.92
C LEU A 251 -5.31 26.98 38.11
N LYS A 252 -4.55 27.10 37.03
CA LYS A 252 -3.13 27.48 37.08
C LYS A 252 -2.94 28.86 37.72
N GLU A 253 -3.78 29.83 37.35
CA GLU A 253 -3.75 31.17 37.92
C GLU A 253 -4.10 31.17 39.41
N MET A 254 -5.11 30.39 39.81
CA MET A 254 -5.48 30.22 41.22
C MET A 254 -4.34 29.62 42.03
N CYS A 255 -3.75 28.51 41.57
CA CYS A 255 -2.60 27.89 42.22
C CYS A 255 -1.41 28.86 42.34
N ARG A 256 -1.15 29.67 41.30
CA ARG A 256 -0.08 30.68 41.33
C ARG A 256 -0.33 31.72 42.42
N ARG A 257 -1.56 32.24 42.53
CA ARG A 257 -1.91 33.21 43.57
C ARG A 257 -1.79 32.64 44.98
N GLU A 258 -2.22 31.40 45.20
CA GLU A 258 -2.10 30.75 46.51
C GLU A 258 -0.63 30.47 46.87
N LEU A 259 0.21 30.09 45.88
CA LEU A 259 1.66 29.99 46.06
C LEU A 259 2.29 31.33 46.44
N ASP A 260 1.99 32.41 45.72
CA ASP A 260 2.52 33.75 46.01
C ASP A 260 2.11 34.23 47.42
N LYS A 261 0.88 33.94 47.84
CA LYS A 261 0.41 34.22 49.21
C LYS A 261 1.21 33.43 50.24
N ALA A 262 1.36 32.13 50.05
CA ALA A 262 2.11 31.27 50.94
C ALA A 262 3.58 31.70 51.04
N GLU A 263 4.23 32.06 49.93
CA GLU A 263 5.59 32.62 49.93
C GLU A 263 5.68 33.94 50.70
N SER A 264 4.71 34.83 50.54
CA SER A 264 4.62 36.10 51.28
C SER A 264 4.46 35.86 52.79
N GLU A 265 3.62 34.90 53.19
CA GLU A 265 3.46 34.51 54.59
C GLU A 265 4.73 33.88 55.16
N ILE A 266 5.38 32.97 54.43
CA ILE A 266 6.68 32.39 54.82
C ILE A 266 7.70 33.50 55.05
N LYS A 267 7.75 34.50 54.16
CA LYS A 267 8.69 35.63 54.28
C LYS A 267 8.38 36.49 55.51
N LYS A 268 7.11 36.78 55.79
CA LYS A 268 6.68 37.48 57.01
C LYS A 268 7.05 36.70 58.27
N ASN A 269 6.71 35.41 58.31
CA ASN A 269 7.04 34.53 59.43
C ASN A 269 8.55 34.43 59.65
N SER A 270 9.33 34.35 58.57
CA SER A 270 10.79 34.37 58.63
C SER A 270 11.33 35.68 59.23
N SER A 271 10.76 36.83 58.85
CA SER A 271 11.10 38.13 59.44
C SER A 271 10.77 38.18 60.92
N ILE A 272 9.55 37.77 61.32
CA ILE A 272 9.12 37.73 62.72
C ILE A 272 10.04 36.81 63.54
N ILE A 273 10.38 35.63 63.02
CA ILE A 273 11.33 34.72 63.67
C ILE A 273 12.71 35.37 63.81
N GLY A 274 13.15 36.13 62.79
CA GLY A 274 14.38 36.92 62.84
C GLY A 274 14.36 37.96 63.96
N ASP A 275 13.31 38.77 64.01
CA ASP A 275 13.11 39.80 65.04
C ASP A 275 13.02 39.17 66.44
N TYR A 276 12.28 38.06 66.58
CA TYR A 276 12.17 37.32 67.83
C TYR A 276 13.53 36.80 68.30
N LYS A 277 14.33 36.19 67.40
CA LYS A 277 15.71 35.76 67.71
C LYS A 277 16.59 36.94 68.14
N GLN A 278 16.46 38.10 67.50
CA GLN A 278 17.20 39.30 67.86
C GLN A 278 16.81 39.82 69.26
N ILE A 279 15.51 39.87 69.57
CA ILE A 279 15.01 40.25 70.90
C ILE A 279 15.53 39.28 71.96
N CYS A 280 15.44 37.96 71.73
CA CYS A 280 15.99 36.95 72.63
C CYS A 280 17.49 37.17 72.87
N SER A 281 18.27 37.39 71.81
CA SER A 281 19.71 37.67 71.93
C SER A 281 19.99 38.93 72.76
N GLN A 282 19.25 40.02 72.54
CA GLN A 282 19.39 41.26 73.32
C GLN A 282 19.00 41.08 74.79
N LEU A 283 17.93 40.33 75.07
CA LEU A 283 17.49 40.02 76.43
C LEU A 283 18.52 39.14 77.15
N SER A 284 19.06 38.10 76.48
CA SER A 284 20.14 37.28 77.01
C SER A 284 21.38 38.12 77.32
N GLU A 285 21.80 39.00 76.41
CA GLU A 285 22.96 39.87 76.63
C GLU A 285 22.72 40.86 77.80
N ARG A 286 21.52 41.44 77.92
CA ARG A 286 21.14 42.28 79.06
C ARG A 286 21.15 41.50 80.37
N LEU A 287 20.61 40.28 80.36
CA LEU A 287 20.58 39.41 81.53
C LEU A 287 22.01 39.06 81.98
N GLU A 288 22.91 38.71 81.06
CA GLU A 288 24.32 38.46 81.36
C GLU A 288 25.01 39.71 81.93
N LYS A 289 24.79 40.89 81.34
CA LYS A 289 25.31 42.16 81.88
C LYS A 289 24.78 42.42 83.29
N GLN A 290 23.49 42.24 83.54
CA GLN A 290 22.89 42.47 84.85
C GLN A 290 23.38 41.45 85.89
N GLN A 291 23.49 40.17 85.51
CA GLN A 291 24.07 39.13 86.36
C GLN A 291 25.54 39.44 86.70
N SER A 292 26.34 39.87 85.73
CA SER A 292 27.74 40.26 85.97
C SER A 292 27.87 41.48 86.88
N SER A 293 27.00 42.49 86.71
CA SER A 293 26.91 43.66 87.57
C SER A 293 26.51 43.29 88.99
N ASN A 294 25.45 42.48 89.15
CA ASN A 294 24.99 41.99 90.44
C ASN A 294 26.04 41.12 91.12
N LYS A 295 26.76 40.28 90.36
CA LYS A 295 27.88 39.47 90.89
C LYS A 295 29.01 40.37 91.38
N THR A 296 29.31 41.45 90.66
CA THR A 296 30.33 42.43 91.07
C THR A 296 29.90 43.21 92.32
N GLU A 297 28.64 43.63 92.41
CA GLU A 297 28.09 44.29 93.61
C GLU A 297 28.02 43.34 94.81
N ILE A 298 27.62 42.09 94.61
CA ILE A 298 27.68 41.04 95.64
C ILE A 298 29.13 40.84 96.10
N GLU A 299 30.10 40.85 95.20
CA GLU A 299 31.53 40.73 95.56
C GLU A 299 32.02 41.94 96.36
N LYS A 300 31.61 43.17 95.99
CA LYS A 300 31.88 44.38 96.79
C LYS A 300 31.24 44.31 98.18
N ILE A 301 30.00 43.83 98.28
CA ILE A 301 29.31 43.63 99.56
C ILE A 301 30.04 42.57 100.37
N ARG A 302 30.43 41.44 99.76
CA ARG A 302 31.27 40.41 100.39
C ARG A 302 32.57 41.00 100.93
N GLN A 303 33.30 41.79 100.14
CA GLN A 303 34.54 42.43 100.60
C GLN A 303 34.30 43.38 101.79
N LYS A 304 33.21 44.15 101.78
CA LYS A 304 32.83 45.00 102.92
C LYS A 304 32.42 44.20 104.16
N VAL A 305 31.72 43.07 103.99
CA VAL A 305 31.31 42.18 105.08
C VAL A 305 32.52 41.44 105.68
N ASP A 306 33.45 40.98 104.84
CA ASP A 306 34.68 40.29 105.29
C ASP A 306 35.66 41.25 105.98
N GLY A 307 35.60 42.56 105.65
CA GLY A 307 36.35 43.64 106.31
C GLY A 307 35.74 44.18 107.60
N CYS A 308 34.58 43.68 108.04
CA CYS A 308 33.91 44.13 109.27
C CYS A 308 34.11 43.12 110.41
N GLU A 309 34.81 43.52 111.47
CA GLU A 309 35.19 42.64 112.59
C GLU A 309 33.99 42.05 113.39
N ARG A 310 32.78 42.62 113.28
CA ARG A 310 31.56 42.09 113.92
C ARG A 310 30.65 41.27 112.99
N CYS A 311 30.76 41.42 111.67
CA CYS A 311 29.80 40.82 110.72
C CYS A 311 30.31 39.54 110.05
N ARG A 312 31.64 39.31 110.03
CA ARG A 312 32.27 38.15 109.40
C ARG A 312 31.85 36.79 109.99
N GLU A 313 31.56 36.74 111.29
CA GLU A 313 31.21 35.47 111.96
C GLU A 313 29.80 34.94 111.61
N PHE A 314 28.93 35.79 111.03
CA PHE A 314 27.55 35.41 110.73
C PHE A 314 27.33 34.82 109.34
N PHE A 315 28.31 34.88 108.42
CA PHE A 315 28.20 34.43 107.02
C PHE A 315 29.27 33.39 106.65
N ASN A 316 28.89 32.34 105.90
CA ASN A 316 29.83 31.32 105.41
C ASN A 316 30.62 31.81 104.16
N LYS A 317 31.67 31.08 103.74
CA LYS A 317 32.48 31.40 102.53
C LYS A 317 31.65 31.49 101.22
N GLU A 318 30.39 31.07 101.25
CA GLU A 318 29.40 31.13 100.17
C GLU A 318 28.42 32.32 100.31
N GLY A 319 28.52 33.14 101.36
CA GLY A 319 27.72 34.36 101.55
C GLY A 319 26.32 34.13 102.10
N ARG A 320 26.08 33.02 102.80
CA ARG A 320 24.79 32.72 103.48
C ARG A 320 24.91 32.78 105.01
N VAL A 321 23.87 33.31 105.67
CA VAL A 321 23.77 33.52 107.14
C VAL A 321 23.46 32.20 107.88
N LYS A 322 23.99 32.00 109.09
CA LYS A 322 23.68 30.85 109.97
C LYS A 322 22.80 31.22 111.20
N ILE A 323 21.65 30.53 111.32
CA ILE A 323 20.75 30.24 112.49
C ILE A 323 19.36 30.95 112.62
N ALA A 324 18.32 30.11 112.44
CA ALA A 324 17.04 29.78 113.15
C ALA A 324 15.98 30.78 113.74
N SER A 325 14.71 30.54 113.30
CA SER A 325 13.36 30.69 113.94
C SER A 325 12.84 32.10 114.30
N SER A 326 11.56 32.50 114.18
CA SER A 326 10.25 31.83 113.95
C SER A 326 9.16 32.84 113.50
N ALA A 327 8.02 32.28 113.05
CA ALA A 327 6.65 32.83 112.95
C ALA A 327 6.19 33.56 111.67
N LYS A 328 5.36 32.86 110.86
CA LYS A 328 3.90 32.99 110.94
C LYS A 328 3.18 31.90 110.12
N GLU A 329 2.23 31.22 110.77
CA GLU A 329 1.15 30.49 110.13
C GLU A 329 0.26 31.44 109.33
N GLY A 330 -0.24 30.98 108.18
CA GLY A 330 -1.20 31.70 107.35
C GLY A 330 -1.64 30.91 106.12
N SER A 331 -2.74 30.18 106.27
CA SER A 331 -3.71 29.76 105.24
C SER A 331 -3.21 29.05 103.96
N ASP A 332 -3.11 27.72 104.03
CA ASP A 332 -3.18 26.82 102.86
C ASP A 332 -4.66 26.59 102.46
N GLU A 333 -5.32 27.63 101.94
CA GLU A 333 -6.56 27.45 101.13
C GLU A 333 -6.38 27.93 99.67
N ASP A 334 -5.38 28.76 99.36
CA ASP A 334 -5.12 29.21 97.98
C ASP A 334 -4.30 28.21 97.13
N THR A 335 -3.58 27.26 97.75
CA THR A 335 -2.79 26.28 96.98
C THR A 335 -3.61 25.15 96.38
N ASP A 336 -4.83 24.90 96.88
CA ASP A 336 -5.69 23.83 96.36
C ASP A 336 -6.50 24.33 95.15
N GLU A 337 -6.95 25.59 95.13
CA GLU A 337 -7.63 26.17 93.96
C GLU A 337 -6.70 26.37 92.75
N GLU A 338 -5.48 26.91 92.94
CA GLU A 338 -4.53 27.05 91.82
C GLU A 338 -4.05 25.69 91.29
N LYS A 339 -3.85 24.71 92.16
CA LYS A 339 -3.45 23.36 91.78
C LYS A 339 -4.57 22.59 91.09
N GLU A 340 -5.82 22.78 91.52
CA GLU A 340 -7.00 22.23 90.87
C GLU A 340 -7.25 22.91 89.51
N SER A 341 -7.03 24.23 89.41
CA SER A 341 -7.10 24.99 88.15
C SER A 341 -6.04 24.54 87.13
N LEU A 342 -4.78 24.39 87.57
CA LEU A 342 -3.71 23.86 86.72
C LEU A 342 -3.96 22.42 86.28
N LYS A 343 -4.50 21.55 87.16
CA LYS A 343 -4.92 20.20 86.78
C LYS A 343 -6.05 20.20 85.77
N ASN A 344 -7.02 21.09 85.90
CA ASN A 344 -8.12 21.23 84.94
C ASN A 344 -7.61 21.71 83.57
N GLN A 345 -6.71 22.69 83.54
CA GLN A 345 -6.06 23.13 82.29
C GLN A 345 -5.22 22.03 81.65
N LEU A 346 -4.51 21.22 82.45
CA LEU A 346 -3.75 20.07 81.95
C LEU A 346 -4.68 19.03 81.32
N ARG A 347 -5.81 18.75 81.96
CA ARG A 347 -6.82 17.81 81.47
C ARG A 347 -7.50 18.31 80.19
N GLU A 348 -7.73 19.62 80.08
CA GLU A 348 -8.29 20.26 78.89
C GLU A 348 -7.31 20.21 77.72
N MET A 349 -6.02 20.52 77.95
CA MET A 349 -4.98 20.35 76.92
C MET A 349 -4.77 18.89 76.52
N GLU A 350 -4.88 17.94 77.45
CA GLU A 350 -4.84 16.50 77.14
C GLU A 350 -6.02 16.07 76.26
N LEU A 351 -7.22 16.61 76.51
CA LEU A 351 -8.41 16.40 75.70
C LEU A 351 -8.26 17.01 74.30
N GLU A 352 -7.79 18.25 74.19
CA GLU A 352 -7.54 18.90 72.90
C GLU A 352 -6.49 18.16 72.09
N LEU A 353 -5.41 17.68 72.73
CA LEU A 353 -4.36 16.88 72.10
C LEU A 353 -4.90 15.53 71.61
N ALA A 354 -5.77 14.89 72.38
CA ALA A 354 -6.43 13.65 71.98
C ALA A 354 -7.35 13.90 70.76
N GLN A 355 -8.07 15.02 70.74
CA GLN A 355 -8.94 15.41 69.64
C GLN A 355 -8.17 15.71 68.36
N THR A 356 -7.05 16.44 68.45
CA THR A 356 -6.19 16.71 67.28
C THR A 356 -5.52 15.45 66.77
N LYS A 357 -5.10 14.53 67.64
CA LYS A 357 -4.56 13.23 67.22
C LYS A 357 -5.61 12.39 66.51
N LEU A 358 -6.86 12.40 66.98
CA LEU A 358 -7.96 11.71 66.30
C LEU A 358 -8.19 12.30 64.91
N GLN A 359 -8.24 13.62 64.79
CA GLN A 359 -8.39 14.30 63.49
C GLN A 359 -7.23 14.01 62.54
N LEU A 360 -6.00 13.92 63.05
CA LEU A 360 -4.83 13.55 62.25
C LEU A 360 -4.96 12.12 61.69
N VAL A 361 -5.33 11.15 62.53
CA VAL A 361 -5.53 9.76 62.09
C VAL A 361 -6.67 9.65 61.09
N GLU A 362 -7.78 10.38 61.30
CA GLU A 362 -8.89 10.44 60.33
C GLU A 362 -8.46 11.04 58.99
N ALA A 363 -7.60 12.07 59.01
CA ALA A 363 -7.06 12.67 57.80
C ALA A 363 -6.07 11.71 57.09
N GLU A 364 -5.19 11.03 57.82
CA GLU A 364 -4.26 10.03 57.28
C GLU A 364 -5.02 8.86 56.63
N CYS A 365 -6.06 8.33 57.28
CA CYS A 365 -6.93 7.30 56.69
C CYS A 365 -7.60 7.78 55.41
N LYS A 366 -8.11 9.03 55.37
CA LYS A 366 -8.71 9.61 54.15
C LYS A 366 -7.69 9.77 53.02
N ILE A 367 -6.47 10.20 53.34
CA ILE A 367 -5.39 10.33 52.35
C ILE A 367 -5.07 8.94 51.77
N GLN A 368 -4.96 7.93 52.63
CA GLN A 368 -4.66 6.56 52.21
C GLN A 368 -5.78 5.97 51.32
N ASP A 369 -7.05 6.24 51.65
CA ASP A 369 -8.18 5.87 50.79
C ASP A 369 -8.14 6.58 49.43
N LEU A 370 -7.82 7.87 49.40
CA LEU A 370 -7.70 8.64 48.16
C LEU A 370 -6.53 8.16 47.30
N GLU A 371 -5.39 7.82 47.90
CA GLU A 371 -4.24 7.23 47.21
C GLU A 371 -4.60 5.87 46.59
N HIS A 372 -5.37 5.04 47.31
CA HIS A 372 -5.85 3.77 46.78
C HIS A 372 -6.80 3.98 45.58
N HIS A 373 -7.74 4.91 45.68
CA HIS A 373 -8.64 5.26 44.56
C HIS A 373 -7.86 5.80 43.35
N LEU A 374 -6.86 6.65 43.58
CA LEU A 374 -5.99 7.16 42.53
C LEU A 374 -5.20 6.04 41.84
N GLY A 375 -4.67 5.09 42.63
CA GLY A 375 -3.96 3.91 42.12
C GLY A 375 -4.85 3.02 41.25
N LEU A 376 -6.09 2.77 41.69
CA LEU A 376 -7.08 2.03 40.91
C LEU A 376 -7.40 2.75 39.59
N ALA A 377 -7.71 4.04 39.63
CA ALA A 377 -8.01 4.85 38.45
C ALA A 377 -6.84 4.88 37.45
N LEU A 378 -5.60 5.01 37.94
CA LEU A 378 -4.39 4.94 37.10
C LEU A 378 -4.23 3.58 36.43
N SER A 379 -4.54 2.48 37.15
CA SER A 379 -4.50 1.13 36.60
C SER A 379 -5.54 0.93 35.49
N GLU A 380 -6.75 1.47 35.67
CA GLU A 380 -7.84 1.41 34.69
C GLU A 380 -7.50 2.22 33.44
N VAL A 381 -6.94 3.43 33.60
CA VAL A 381 -6.48 4.26 32.47
C VAL A 381 -5.35 3.57 31.70
N GLN A 382 -4.39 2.93 32.39
CA GLN A 382 -3.35 2.15 31.72
C GLN A 382 -3.90 0.92 30.99
N ALA A 383 -4.86 0.20 31.58
CA ALA A 383 -5.52 -0.93 30.96
C ALA A 383 -6.34 -0.52 29.73
N ALA A 384 -7.08 0.58 29.81
CA ALA A 384 -7.83 1.17 28.71
C ALA A 384 -6.88 1.62 27.58
N LYS A 385 -5.75 2.25 27.93
CA LYS A 385 -4.73 2.66 26.95
C LYS A 385 -4.10 1.47 26.22
N LYS A 386 -3.73 0.40 26.93
CA LYS A 386 -3.20 -0.82 26.31
C LYS A 386 -4.23 -1.50 25.41
N THR A 387 -5.49 -1.55 25.84
CA THR A 387 -6.59 -2.16 25.07
C THR A 387 -6.91 -1.36 23.81
N TRP A 388 -6.96 -0.03 23.92
CA TRP A 388 -7.15 0.87 22.78
C TRP A 388 -5.99 0.77 21.80
N PHE A 389 -4.75 0.79 22.29
CA PHE A 389 -3.55 0.68 21.43
C PHE A 389 -3.51 -0.66 20.69
N ASN A 390 -3.83 -1.77 21.37
CA ASN A 390 -3.91 -3.09 20.75
C ASN A 390 -5.04 -3.20 19.73
N ARG A 391 -6.21 -2.61 19.99
CA ARG A 391 -7.33 -2.56 19.04
C ARG A 391 -7.00 -1.71 17.81
N THR A 392 -6.41 -0.54 18.00
CA THR A 392 -6.03 0.35 16.89
C THR A 392 -4.93 -0.26 16.04
N ILE A 393 -3.89 -0.86 16.64
CA ILE A 393 -2.85 -1.56 15.88
C ILE A 393 -3.41 -2.78 15.16
N SER A 394 -4.28 -3.57 15.80
CA SER A 394 -4.87 -4.74 15.15
C SER A 394 -5.77 -4.33 13.98
N SER A 395 -6.56 -3.26 14.14
CA SER A 395 -7.45 -2.73 13.09
C SER A 395 -6.69 -2.10 11.93
N ILE A 396 -5.52 -1.48 12.18
CA ILE A 396 -4.63 -1.00 11.12
C ILE A 396 -4.01 -2.20 10.38
N LYS A 397 -3.60 -3.24 11.11
CA LYS A 397 -2.98 -4.45 10.51
C LYS A 397 -3.96 -5.24 9.64
N THR A 398 -5.24 -5.30 10.00
CA THR A 398 -6.30 -5.84 9.12
C THR A 398 -6.64 -4.93 7.94
N ALA A 399 -6.54 -3.61 8.10
CA ALA A 399 -6.77 -2.66 7.00
C ALA A 399 -5.63 -2.62 5.97
N THR A 400 -4.38 -2.95 6.34
CA THR A 400 -3.21 -2.92 5.44
C THR A 400 -2.89 -4.25 4.73
N GLY A 401 -3.75 -5.27 4.81
CA GLY A 401 -3.71 -6.42 3.88
C GLY A 401 -2.33 -7.03 3.61
N VAL A 402 -1.60 -7.44 4.65
CA VAL A 402 -0.45 -8.35 4.48
C VAL A 402 -0.89 -9.74 4.93
N GLN A 403 -1.61 -10.45 4.06
CA GLN A 403 -1.69 -11.90 4.10
C GLN A 403 -0.33 -12.45 3.66
N GLY A 404 0.52 -12.76 4.64
CA GLY A 404 1.64 -13.66 4.43
C GLY A 404 1.09 -15.04 4.06
N LYS A 405 1.30 -15.45 2.81
CA LYS A 405 1.26 -16.85 2.39
C LYS A 405 2.31 -17.62 3.19
N GLU A 406 1.87 -18.50 4.07
CA GLU A 406 2.66 -19.68 4.45
C GLU A 406 2.10 -20.87 3.67
N THR A 407 2.82 -21.21 2.60
CA THR A 407 2.81 -22.52 1.97
C THR A 407 4.23 -23.06 2.10
N SER A 408 4.44 -23.99 3.03
CA SER A 408 5.16 -25.27 2.87
C SER A 408 5.38 -25.94 4.21
#